data_AF-A0A9X1NTA9-F1
#
_entry.id   AF-A0A9X1NTA9-F1
#
_cell.length_a   1.000
_cell.length_b   1.000
_cell.length_c   1.000
_cell.angle_alpha   90.00
_cell.angle_beta   90.00
_cell.angle_gamma   90.00
#
_symmetry.space_group_name_H-M   'P 1'
#
loop_
_entity.id
_entity.type
_entity.pdbx_description
1 polymer ?
#
loop_
_entity_poly.entity_id
_entity_poly.type
_entity_poly.pdbx_seq_one_letter_code
_entity_poly.pdbx_strand_id
1 'polypeptide(L)' 'MNAELEKLIEKARKIVPTEAHLEEQRRSFAYGSAKIENSDITREMIDQAAMRLRQEAHGK' A
#
# COMPACT_ATOMS: atom_id res chain seq x y z
N MET A 1 -21.25 8.93 -15.24
CA MET A 1 -21.27 8.89 -13.76
C MET A 1 -22.74 8.96 -13.32
N ASN A 2 -23.19 8.20 -12.33
CA ASN A 2 -24.57 8.32 -11.81
C ASN A 2 -24.54 8.94 -10.39
N ALA A 3 -25.69 9.47 -9.94
CA ALA A 3 -25.77 10.20 -8.68
C ALA A 3 -25.40 9.34 -7.45
N GLU A 4 -25.70 8.04 -7.47
CA GLU A 4 -25.36 7.16 -6.35
C GLU A 4 -23.84 6.89 -6.28
N LEU A 5 -23.18 6.70 -7.43
CA LEU A 5 -21.72 6.55 -7.50
C LEU A 5 -21.01 7.83 -7.05
N GLU A 6 -21.49 9.01 -7.46
CA GLU A 6 -20.93 10.30 -7.02
C GLU A 6 -21.04 10.46 -5.50
N LYS A 7 -22.19 10.11 -4.92
CA LYS A 7 -22.41 10.15 -3.48
C LYS A 7 -21.45 9.23 -2.71
N LEU A 8 -21.17 8.04 -3.26
CA LEU A 8 -20.20 7.11 -2.67
C LEU A 8 -18.77 7.65 -2.76
N ILE A 9 -18.38 8.23 -3.89
CA ILE A 9 -17.05 8.84 -4.08
C ILE A 9 -16.85 10.01 -3.11
N GLU A 10 -17.85 10.88 -2.95
CA GLU A 10 -17.79 12.02 -2.02
C GLU A 10 -17.70 11.58 -0.55
N LYS A 11 -18.29 10.43 -0.20
CA LYS A 11 -18.10 9.83 1.12
C LYS A 11 -16.69 9.27 1.28
N ALA A 12 -16.19 8.54 0.30
CA ALA A 12 -14.86 7.92 0.34
C ALA A 12 -13.73 8.96 0.43
N ARG A 13 -13.85 10.10 -0.27
CA ARG A 13 -12.88 11.22 -0.25
C ARG A 13 -12.63 11.80 1.16
N LYS A 14 -13.60 11.68 2.07
CA LYS A 14 -13.50 12.20 3.44
C LYS A 14 -12.82 11.22 4.41
N ILE A 15 -12.57 9.99 3.98
CA ILE A 15 -11.92 8.98 4.81
C ILE A 15 -10.42 9.24 4.82
N VAL A 16 -9.87 9.48 6.01
CA VAL A 16 -8.43 9.56 6.22
C VAL A 16 -7.90 8.15 6.51
N PRO A 17 -7.04 7.58 5.66
CA PRO A 17 -6.45 6.27 5.92
C PRO A 17 -5.59 6.32 7.18
N THR A 18 -5.62 5.25 7.97
CA THR A 18 -4.69 5.08 9.10
C THR A 18 -3.28 4.82 8.58
N GLU A 19 -2.27 5.02 9.42
CA GLU A 19 -0.87 4.71 9.07
C GLU A 19 -0.70 3.23 8.66
N ALA A 20 -1.41 2.32 9.33
CA ALA A 20 -1.42 0.90 8.98
C ALA A 20 -2.02 0.65 7.59
N HIS A 21 -3.12 1.34 7.23
CA HIS A 21 -3.70 1.24 5.89
C HIS A 21 -2.76 1.78 4.81
N LEU A 22 -2.09 2.91 5.08
CA LEU A 22 -1.10 3.49 4.15
C LEU A 22 0.11 2.57 3.96
N GLU A 23 0.56 1.92 5.02
CA GLU A 23 1.62 0.92 4.94
C GLU A 23 1.22 -0.30 4.12
N GLU A 24 0.03 -0.83 4.37
CA GLU A 24 -0.50 -1.97 3.60
C GLU A 24 -0.69 -1.64 2.12
N GLN A 25 -1.15 -0.43 1.82
CA GLN A 25 -1.26 0.07 0.44
C GLN A 25 0.11 0.19 -0.23
N ARG A 26 1.12 0.74 0.47
CA ARG A 26 2.50 0.84 -0.05
C ARG A 26 3.09 -0.54 -0.35
N ARG A 27 2.90 -1.51 0.56
CA ARG A 27 3.35 -2.90 0.36
C ARG A 27 2.66 -3.56 -0.82
N SER A 28 1.35 -3.37 -0.95
CA SER A 28 0.57 -3.91 -2.06
C SER A 28 1.04 -3.34 -3.41
N PHE A 29 1.32 -2.03 -3.46
CA PHE A 29 1.87 -1.39 -4.64
C PHE A 29 3.26 -1.94 -4.99
N ALA A 30 4.17 -2.01 -4.02
CA ALA A 30 5.52 -2.53 -4.21
C ALA A 30 5.52 -4.00 -4.68
N TYR A 31 4.63 -4.82 -4.11
CA TYR A 31 4.45 -6.21 -4.56
C TYR A 31 3.94 -6.26 -6.01
N GLY A 32 2.89 -5.49 -6.33
CA GLY A 32 2.34 -5.44 -7.69
C GLY A 32 3.40 -5.05 -8.71
N SER A 33 4.15 -3.98 -8.48
CA SER A 33 5.20 -3.54 -9.39
C SER A 33 6.34 -4.54 -9.50
N ALA A 34 6.83 -5.09 -8.38
CA ALA A 34 7.96 -6.02 -8.40
C ALA A 34 7.60 -7.38 -9.02
N LYS A 35 6.37 -7.86 -8.80
CA LYS A 35 5.88 -9.13 -9.35
C LYS A 35 5.70 -9.09 -10.87
N ILE A 36 5.34 -7.92 -11.42
CA ILE A 36 5.24 -7.71 -12.87
C ILE A 36 6.61 -7.91 -13.53
N GLU A 37 7.67 -7.38 -12.91
CA GLU A 37 9.04 -7.48 -13.43
C GLU A 37 9.70 -8.83 -13.15
N ASN A 38 9.37 -9.45 -12.00
CA ASN A 38 9.97 -10.70 -11.57
C ASN A 38 8.94 -11.61 -10.88
N SER A 39 8.60 -12.71 -11.55
CA SER A 39 7.66 -13.72 -11.07
C SER A 39 8.10 -14.45 -9.79
N ASP A 40 9.37 -14.40 -9.42
CA ASP A 40 9.87 -15.06 -8.21
C ASP A 40 9.67 -14.21 -6.96
N ILE A 41 9.33 -12.92 -7.11
CA ILE A 41 9.02 -12.05 -5.97
C ILE A 41 7.77 -12.57 -5.25
N THR A 42 7.86 -12.72 -3.93
CA THR A 42 6.74 -13.08 -3.08
C THR A 42 6.29 -11.91 -2.20
N ARG A 43 5.13 -12.07 -1.58
CA ARG A 43 4.58 -11.06 -0.67
C ARG A 43 5.45 -10.91 0.58
N GLU A 44 5.96 -12.04 1.08
CA GLU A 44 6.84 -12.11 2.24
C GLU A 44 8.16 -11.37 2.00
N MET A 45 8.71 -11.43 0.79
CA MET A 45 9.92 -10.68 0.43
C MET A 45 9.72 -9.16 0.56
N ILE A 46 8.55 -8.67 0.14
CA ILE A 46 8.17 -7.25 0.26
C ILE A 46 7.96 -6.88 1.73
N ASP A 47 7.31 -7.74 2.52
CA ASP A 47 7.10 -7.50 3.95
C ASP A 47 8.43 -7.40 4.70
N GLN A 48 9.38 -8.28 4.40
CA GLN A 48 10.74 -8.22 4.97
C GLN A 48 11.49 -6.95 4.54
N ALA A 49 11.38 -6.55 3.27
CA ALA A 49 11.99 -5.31 2.79
C ALA A 49 11.42 -4.08 3.51
N ALA A 50 10.09 -4.01 3.67
CA ALA A 50 9.44 -2.94 4.43
C ALA A 50 9.86 -2.92 5.90
N MET A 51 10.07 -4.08 6.53
CA MET A 51 10.61 -4.15 7.90
C MET A 51 12.04 -3.60 7.98
N ARG A 52 12.93 -3.99 7.06
CA ARG A 52 14.32 -3.50 7.03
C ARG A 52 14.37 -1.98 6.85
N LEU A 53 13.61 -1.44 5.90
CA LEU A 53 13.56 0.01 5.66
C LEU A 53 13.07 0.80 6.89
N ARG A 54 12.09 0.27 7.63
CA ARG A 54 11.67 0.91 8.89
C ARG A 54 12.78 0.89 9.95
N GLN A 55 13.50 -0.21 10.08
CA GLN A 55 14.62 -0.30 11.02
C GLN A 55 15.74 0.69 10.65
N GLU A 56 16.08 0.80 9.36
CA GLU A 56 17.06 1.78 8.86
C GLU A 56 16.63 3.24 9.09
N ALA A 57 15.34 3.53 8.96
CA ALA A 57 14.79 4.86 9.21
C ALA A 57 14.80 5.23 10.71
N HIS A 58 14.67 4.27 11.62
CA HIS A 58 14.68 4.47 13.07
C HIS A 58 16.09 4.36 13.71
N GLY A 59 17.08 3.85 12.99
CA GLY A 59 18.48 3.73 13.42
C GLY A 59 19.36 4.94 13.09
N LYS A 60 18.77 6.01 12.53
CA LYS A 60 19.38 7.33 12.35
C LYS A 60 18.85 8.29 13.41
#